data_AF-A0A950F464-F1
#
_entry.id   AF-A0A950F464-F1
#
_cell.length_a   1.000
_cell.length_b   1.000
_cell.length_c   1.000
_cell.angle_alpha   90.00
_cell.angle_beta   90.00
_cell.angle_gamma   90.00
#
_symmetry.space_group_name_H-M   'P 1'
#
loop_
_entity.id
_entity.type
_entity.pdbx_description
1 polymer ?
#
loop_
_entity_poly.entity_id
_entity_poly.type
_entity_poly.pdbx_seq_one_letter_code
_entity_poly.pdbx_strand_id
1 'polypeptide(L)'
;MSDSVRVRFAPSPTGHLHVGGARTALFNWLFARHHGGRFVLRIEDTDVARNRPEYTQAIYAGLRWIGLDWDEGPDVGGPHGPYLQSQRADRHLAVARELLALGRAYECFCSQRPADDDENDDEPEAVAPAALPCTCAALSDADKTEARARGPAAIRFKVPPGQDLVVDDLIRDRVTFPKETVGDFIIVTSDNRALYNLAVVIDDHDMAITHVIRGDEHLANTPKQQLLYDALGWTAPRFAHIPIILNAQRRKLPKRDGATSLNEYEAMGYVPEAVVNFLALLGWSPRDNREVLTRDELIKLFDVDGVVKHPAIFDTTKLGWMNKEYIKSQPAGALADRLLALMRSHPNAAGAAVGSVDGGAAIASLDRTYIERVASLFHDRVRTVIDVFELGSYFFTDGVITPTE
;
A
#
# COMPACT_ATOMS: atom_id res chain seq x y z
N MET A 1 20.41 20.48 -12.16
CA MET A 1 19.00 20.23 -12.51
C MET A 1 18.38 19.67 -11.25
N SER A 2 17.33 20.29 -10.69
CA SER A 2 16.67 19.70 -9.52
C SER A 2 16.06 18.38 -9.98
N ASP A 3 16.52 17.25 -9.44
CA ASP A 3 15.94 15.95 -9.77
C ASP A 3 14.44 16.00 -9.45
N SER A 4 13.62 15.82 -10.49
CA SER A 4 12.17 15.82 -10.37
C SER A 4 11.75 14.76 -9.36
N VAL A 5 10.87 15.10 -8.42
CA VAL A 5 10.37 14.14 -7.43
C VAL A 5 9.75 12.94 -8.15
N ARG A 6 10.18 11.75 -7.76
CA ARG A 6 9.63 10.45 -8.18
C ARG A 6 9.45 9.58 -6.93
N VAL A 7 8.24 9.09 -6.76
CA VAL A 7 7.84 8.24 -5.62
C VAL A 7 7.03 7.06 -6.13
N ARG A 8 6.86 6.03 -5.29
CA ARG A 8 6.15 4.82 -5.70
C ARG A 8 5.23 4.27 -4.62
N PHE A 9 4.11 3.74 -5.06
CA PHE A 9 3.35 2.75 -4.30
C PHE A 9 3.68 1.35 -4.83
N ALA A 10 4.16 0.49 -3.94
CA ALA A 10 4.68 -0.82 -4.29
C ALA A 10 3.99 -1.97 -3.51
N PRO A 11 2.71 -2.27 -3.78
CA PRO A 11 1.99 -3.32 -3.05
C PRO A 11 2.32 -4.73 -3.58
N SER A 12 2.35 -5.69 -2.65
CA SER A 12 2.31 -7.12 -2.97
C SER A 12 0.85 -7.59 -3.08
N PRO A 13 0.45 -8.30 -4.15
CA PRO A 13 -0.94 -8.72 -4.36
C PRO A 13 -1.27 -10.00 -3.57
N THR A 14 -1.10 -9.97 -2.25
CA THR A 14 -1.31 -11.10 -1.32
C THR A 14 -2.58 -10.97 -0.46
N GLY A 15 -3.39 -9.94 -0.75
CA GLY A 15 -4.67 -9.63 -0.11
C GLY A 15 -5.27 -8.34 -0.69
N HIS A 16 -6.44 -7.96 -0.17
CA HIS A 16 -7.08 -6.69 -0.55
C HIS A 16 -6.30 -5.48 -0.03
N LEU A 17 -6.48 -4.33 -0.71
CA LEU A 17 -5.86 -3.08 -0.30
C LEU A 17 -6.48 -2.57 1.01
N HIS A 18 -5.81 -2.85 2.13
CA HIS A 18 -6.20 -2.39 3.45
C HIS A 18 -5.93 -0.88 3.63
N VAL A 19 -6.54 -0.29 4.66
CA VAL A 19 -6.41 1.14 5.03
C VAL A 19 -4.96 1.62 5.09
N GLY A 20 -4.07 0.88 5.75
CA GLY A 20 -2.65 1.24 5.82
C GLY A 20 -1.95 1.38 4.47
N GLY A 21 -2.22 0.48 3.53
CA GLY A 21 -1.67 0.53 2.17
C GLY A 21 -2.29 1.67 1.37
N ALA A 22 -3.60 1.87 1.50
CA ALA A 22 -4.30 2.99 0.88
C ALA A 22 -3.76 4.35 1.35
N ARG A 23 -3.48 4.50 2.65
CA ARG A 23 -2.82 5.70 3.21
C ARG A 23 -1.43 5.89 2.64
N THR A 24 -0.62 4.83 2.56
CA THR A 24 0.73 4.91 1.97
C THR A 24 0.65 5.34 0.50
N ALA A 25 -0.27 4.78 -0.28
CA ALA A 25 -0.51 5.18 -1.66
C ALA A 25 -0.90 6.66 -1.76
N LEU A 26 -1.85 7.11 -0.91
CA LEU A 26 -2.31 8.49 -0.85
C LEU A 26 -1.19 9.46 -0.50
N PHE A 27 -0.33 9.15 0.48
CA PHE A 27 0.76 10.04 0.89
C PHE A 27 1.79 10.18 -0.23
N ASN A 28 2.14 9.09 -0.92
CA ASN A 28 3.01 9.15 -2.10
C ASN A 28 2.36 9.99 -3.21
N TRP A 29 1.08 9.77 -3.50
CA TRP A 29 0.36 10.52 -4.53
C TRP A 29 0.27 12.01 -4.21
N LEU A 30 -0.09 12.38 -2.98
CA LEU A 30 -0.15 13.77 -2.53
C LEU A 30 1.23 14.43 -2.59
N PHE A 31 2.28 13.74 -2.15
CA PHE A 31 3.66 14.24 -2.23
C PHE A 31 4.08 14.50 -3.69
N ALA A 32 3.79 13.55 -4.59
CA ALA A 32 4.08 13.72 -6.01
C ALA A 32 3.31 14.90 -6.60
N ARG A 33 2.00 15.02 -6.35
CA ARG A 33 1.18 16.12 -6.88
C ARG A 33 1.58 17.47 -6.30
N HIS A 34 1.92 17.54 -5.01
CA HIS A 34 2.39 18.77 -4.35
C HIS A 34 3.69 19.29 -4.98
N HIS A 35 4.65 18.40 -5.19
CA HIS A 35 5.98 18.74 -5.72
C HIS A 35 6.07 18.72 -7.26
N GLY A 36 4.95 18.53 -7.97
CA GLY A 36 4.94 18.41 -9.44
C GLY A 36 5.73 17.20 -9.97
N GLY A 37 5.86 16.16 -9.16
CA GLY A 37 6.60 14.93 -9.44
C GLY A 37 5.77 13.83 -10.09
N ARG A 38 6.31 12.61 -10.08
CA ARG A 38 5.69 11.39 -10.64
C ARG A 38 5.32 10.39 -9.56
N PHE A 39 4.12 9.83 -9.68
CA PHE A 39 3.63 8.73 -8.86
C PHE A 39 3.65 7.42 -9.67
N VAL A 40 4.50 6.48 -9.25
CA VAL A 40 4.71 5.18 -9.90
C VAL A 40 3.95 4.09 -9.15
N LEU A 41 3.21 3.24 -9.87
CA LEU A 41 2.65 2.00 -9.35
C LEU A 41 3.55 0.83 -9.78
N ARG A 42 4.13 0.11 -8.81
CA ARG A 42 4.91 -1.11 -9.04
C ARG A 42 4.25 -2.28 -8.31
N ILE A 43 4.00 -3.40 -8.97
CA ILE A 43 3.44 -4.57 -8.30
C ILE A 43 4.57 -5.52 -7.91
N GLU A 44 4.69 -5.80 -6.61
CA GLU A 44 5.72 -6.69 -6.05
C GLU A 44 5.21 -8.13 -6.00
N ASP A 45 5.02 -8.72 -7.18
CA ASP A 45 4.44 -10.05 -7.38
C ASP A 45 5.48 -11.19 -7.40
N THR A 46 6.45 -11.16 -6.49
CA THR A 46 7.50 -12.19 -6.42
C THR A 46 7.13 -13.44 -5.62
N ASP A 47 6.10 -13.40 -4.76
CA ASP A 47 5.57 -14.58 -4.08
C ASP A 47 4.46 -15.27 -4.91
N VAL A 48 4.87 -16.18 -5.78
CA VAL A 48 3.94 -16.93 -6.66
C VAL A 48 2.85 -17.69 -5.87
N ALA A 49 3.14 -18.15 -4.65
CA ALA A 49 2.19 -18.96 -3.88
C ALA A 49 1.03 -18.11 -3.34
N ARG A 50 1.31 -16.86 -2.95
CA ARG A 50 0.33 -15.94 -2.35
C ARG A 50 -0.29 -14.95 -3.34
N ASN A 51 0.34 -14.72 -4.48
CA ASN A 51 -0.18 -13.79 -5.48
C ASN A 51 -1.43 -14.33 -6.15
N ARG A 52 -2.45 -13.47 -6.27
CA ARG A 52 -3.67 -13.75 -7.04
C ARG A 52 -3.99 -12.58 -7.96
N PRO A 53 -4.30 -12.81 -9.25
CA PRO A 53 -4.69 -11.74 -10.17
C PRO A 53 -5.86 -10.88 -9.67
N GLU A 54 -6.79 -11.49 -8.92
CA GLU A 54 -7.92 -10.80 -8.29
C GLU A 54 -7.49 -9.70 -7.32
N TYR A 55 -6.43 -9.91 -6.53
CA TYR A 55 -5.91 -8.91 -5.60
C TYR A 55 -5.26 -7.75 -6.34
N THR A 56 -4.53 -8.02 -7.42
CA THR A 56 -3.98 -6.97 -8.29
C THR A 56 -5.10 -6.10 -8.88
N GLN A 57 -6.18 -6.72 -9.37
CA GLN A 57 -7.33 -5.96 -9.89
C GLN A 57 -8.06 -5.18 -8.78
N ALA A 58 -8.20 -5.76 -7.58
CA ALA A 58 -8.80 -5.08 -6.44
C ALA A 58 -7.97 -3.84 -6.02
N ILE A 59 -6.64 -3.93 -6.05
CA ILE A 59 -5.75 -2.79 -5.80
C ILE A 59 -6.01 -1.68 -6.83
N TYR A 60 -6.06 -2.02 -8.13
CA TYR A 60 -6.31 -1.02 -9.19
C TYR A 60 -7.69 -0.37 -9.04
N ALA A 61 -8.72 -1.17 -8.77
CA ALA A 61 -10.08 -0.68 -8.57
C ALA A 61 -10.15 0.24 -7.35
N GLY A 62 -9.57 -0.16 -6.22
CA GLY A 62 -9.54 0.63 -4.98
C GLY A 62 -8.85 1.98 -5.17
N LEU A 63 -7.65 2.00 -5.79
CA LEU A 63 -6.92 3.24 -6.07
C LEU A 63 -7.69 4.17 -7.02
N ARG A 64 -8.30 3.63 -8.09
CA ARG A 64 -9.11 4.42 -9.02
C ARG A 64 -10.38 4.96 -8.37
N TRP A 65 -11.01 4.18 -7.49
CA TRP A 65 -12.21 4.61 -6.76
C TRP A 65 -11.91 5.82 -5.87
N ILE A 66 -10.81 5.78 -5.10
CA ILE A 66 -10.35 6.96 -4.35
C ILE A 66 -9.64 7.99 -5.25
N GLY A 67 -9.68 7.84 -6.57
CA GLY A 67 -9.20 8.80 -7.55
C GLY A 67 -7.69 9.06 -7.53
N LEU A 68 -6.88 8.06 -7.21
CA LEU A 68 -5.43 8.11 -7.30
C LEU A 68 -4.98 7.53 -8.64
N ASP A 69 -4.73 8.43 -9.59
CA ASP A 69 -4.10 8.09 -10.87
C ASP A 69 -2.57 7.95 -10.71
N TRP A 70 -1.97 7.05 -11.47
CA TRP A 70 -0.51 6.88 -11.52
C TRP A 70 0.04 7.29 -12.88
N ASP A 71 1.19 7.98 -12.84
CA ASP A 71 1.89 8.48 -14.01
C ASP A 71 2.58 7.34 -14.79
N GLU A 72 2.99 6.30 -14.05
CA GLU A 72 3.68 5.12 -14.57
C GLU A 72 3.17 3.87 -13.84
N GLY A 73 2.99 2.76 -14.56
CA GLY A 73 2.49 1.54 -13.95
C GLY A 73 2.21 0.41 -14.94
N PRO A 74 1.73 -0.76 -14.46
CA PRO A 74 1.61 -1.96 -15.28
C PRO A 74 0.64 -1.84 -16.46
N ASP A 75 -0.40 -1.02 -16.33
CA ASP A 75 -1.47 -0.82 -17.30
C ASP A 75 -1.26 0.44 -18.17
N VAL A 76 -0.69 1.51 -17.62
CA VAL A 76 -0.41 2.77 -18.34
C VAL A 76 0.98 2.79 -18.99
N GLY A 77 1.87 1.87 -18.60
CA GLY A 77 3.24 1.82 -19.08
C GLY A 77 4.13 2.91 -18.45
N GLY A 78 5.22 3.24 -19.14
CA GLY A 78 6.19 4.24 -18.72
C GLY A 78 7.62 3.87 -19.10
N PRO A 79 8.57 4.81 -18.97
CA PRO A 79 9.94 4.62 -19.48
C PRO A 79 10.77 3.61 -18.69
N HIS A 80 10.34 3.22 -17.48
CA HIS A 80 11.08 2.31 -16.59
C HIS A 80 10.44 0.92 -16.45
N GLY A 81 9.51 0.60 -17.36
CA GLY A 81 8.85 -0.70 -17.38
C GLY A 81 9.83 -1.88 -17.56
N PRO A 82 9.39 -3.12 -17.28
CA PRO A 82 8.06 -3.46 -16.78
C PRO A 82 7.87 -3.10 -15.31
N TYR A 83 6.62 -2.86 -14.91
CA TYR A 83 6.21 -2.46 -13.55
C TYR A 83 5.66 -3.64 -12.71
N LEU A 84 5.77 -4.86 -13.23
CA LEU A 84 5.54 -6.11 -12.50
C LEU A 84 6.91 -6.69 -12.15
N GLN A 85 7.16 -6.91 -10.87
CA GLN A 85 8.47 -7.35 -10.38
C GLN A 85 8.81 -8.76 -10.89
N SER A 86 7.82 -9.62 -11.06
CA SER A 86 7.96 -10.96 -11.67
C SER A 86 8.56 -10.91 -13.09
N GLN A 87 8.33 -9.82 -13.83
CA GLN A 87 8.86 -9.62 -15.18
C GLN A 87 10.28 -9.03 -15.19
N ARG A 88 10.87 -8.78 -14.02
CA ARG A 88 12.20 -8.17 -13.83
C ARG A 88 13.23 -9.15 -13.26
N ALA A 89 12.89 -10.44 -13.13
CA ALA A 89 13.76 -11.46 -12.52
C ALA A 89 15.16 -11.52 -13.15
N ASP A 90 15.27 -11.41 -14.48
CA ASP A 90 16.56 -11.41 -15.17
C ASP A 90 17.44 -10.22 -14.77
N ARG A 91 16.83 -9.04 -14.59
CA ARG A 91 17.53 -7.84 -14.14
C ARG A 91 18.00 -8.01 -12.70
N HIS A 92 17.17 -8.57 -11.83
CA HIS A 92 17.57 -8.83 -10.44
C HIS A 92 18.73 -9.81 -10.35
N LEU A 93 18.69 -10.89 -11.13
CA LEU A 93 19.77 -11.87 -11.19
C LEU A 93 21.06 -11.28 -11.80
N ALA A 94 20.96 -10.39 -12.78
CA ALA A 94 22.12 -9.71 -13.35
C ALA A 94 22.86 -8.89 -12.29
N VAL A 95 22.14 -8.11 -11.46
CA VAL A 95 22.75 -7.33 -10.37
C VAL A 95 23.30 -8.24 -9.27
N ALA A 96 22.63 -9.34 -8.96
CA ALA A 96 23.16 -10.30 -7.99
C ALA A 96 24.51 -10.88 -8.46
N ARG A 97 24.67 -11.16 -9.76
CA ARG A 97 25.94 -11.58 -10.36
C ARG A 97 26.99 -10.48 -10.34
N GLU A 98 26.59 -9.22 -10.52
CA GLU A 98 27.48 -8.06 -10.36
C GLU A 98 28.02 -7.97 -8.93
N LEU A 99 27.17 -8.11 -7.92
CA LEU A 99 27.60 -8.14 -6.51
C LEU A 99 28.57 -9.30 -6.21
N LEU A 100 28.35 -10.48 -6.82
CA LEU A 100 29.28 -11.60 -6.75
C LEU A 100 30.63 -11.26 -7.38
N ALA A 101 30.63 -10.67 -8.58
CA ALA A 101 31.85 -10.27 -9.28
C ALA A 101 32.65 -9.18 -8.53
N LEU A 102 31.95 -8.28 -7.83
CA LEU A 102 32.54 -7.24 -6.98
C LEU A 102 33.03 -7.78 -5.62
N GLY A 103 32.81 -9.06 -5.30
CA GLY A 103 33.13 -9.65 -3.99
C GLY A 103 32.29 -9.09 -2.84
N ARG A 104 31.15 -8.47 -3.15
CA ARG A 104 30.17 -7.92 -2.20
C ARG A 104 29.08 -8.93 -1.82
N ALA A 105 29.01 -10.05 -2.53
CA ALA A 105 28.17 -11.19 -2.21
C ALA A 105 28.97 -12.50 -2.37
N TYR A 106 28.43 -13.61 -1.86
CA TYR A 106 28.99 -14.95 -2.03
C TYR A 106 27.89 -16.01 -2.13
N GLU A 107 28.24 -17.16 -2.72
CA GLU A 107 27.37 -18.33 -2.78
C GLU A 107 27.29 -19.02 -1.42
N CYS A 108 26.08 -19.36 -1.01
CA CYS A 108 25.75 -20.02 0.25
C CYS A 108 25.12 -21.38 -0.03
N PHE A 109 25.78 -22.44 0.43
CA PHE A 109 25.34 -23.84 0.28
C PHE A 109 24.80 -24.43 1.59
N CYS A 110 24.72 -23.63 2.66
CA CYS A 110 24.11 -24.07 3.91
C CYS A 110 22.68 -24.53 3.61
N SER A 111 22.34 -25.77 4.03
CA SER A 111 20.99 -26.32 3.91
C SER A 111 20.01 -25.28 4.42
N GLN A 112 19.14 -24.78 3.55
CA GLN A 112 18.18 -23.78 3.95
C GLN A 112 17.30 -24.38 5.05
N ARG A 113 17.47 -23.89 6.29
CA ARG A 113 16.29 -23.64 7.11
C ARG A 113 15.38 -22.81 6.21
N PRO A 114 14.08 -23.17 6.05
CA PRO A 114 13.17 -22.38 5.23
C PRO A 114 13.45 -20.92 5.53
N ALA A 115 13.73 -20.12 4.51
CA ALA A 115 13.69 -18.68 4.68
C ALA A 115 12.38 -18.45 5.42
N ASP A 116 12.44 -17.91 6.64
CA ASP A 116 11.22 -17.67 7.39
C ASP A 116 10.32 -16.89 6.41
N ASP A 117 9.23 -17.52 5.97
CA ASP A 117 8.17 -16.93 5.16
C ASP A 117 7.40 -15.93 6.04
N ASP A 118 8.12 -15.21 6.91
CA ASP A 118 7.65 -14.19 7.83
C ASP A 118 7.51 -12.87 7.08
N GLU A 119 6.68 -12.91 6.05
CA GLU A 119 5.74 -11.83 5.79
C GLU A 119 4.48 -12.00 6.67
N ASN A 120 4.66 -12.52 7.89
CA ASN A 120 3.74 -12.18 8.98
C ASN A 120 4.01 -10.74 9.37
N ASP A 121 3.37 -9.87 8.62
CA ASP A 121 3.35 -8.43 8.80
C ASP A 121 2.92 -7.95 10.21
N ASP A 122 2.54 -8.84 11.13
CA ASP A 122 2.00 -8.54 12.46
C ASP A 122 2.90 -8.93 13.64
N GLU A 123 4.05 -9.61 13.42
CA GLU A 123 5.03 -9.86 14.48
C GLU A 123 6.34 -9.11 14.21
N PRO A 124 6.95 -8.47 15.23
CA PRO A 124 8.34 -8.04 15.06
C PRO A 124 9.16 -9.28 14.73
N GLU A 125 9.95 -9.24 13.64
CA GLU A 125 10.99 -10.24 13.35
C GLU A 125 11.62 -10.59 14.70
N ALA A 126 11.36 -11.81 15.19
CA ALA A 126 12.05 -12.28 16.38
C ALA A 126 13.53 -12.16 16.02
N VAL A 127 14.25 -11.28 16.74
CA VAL A 127 15.65 -10.97 16.47
C VAL A 127 16.35 -12.31 16.29
N ALA A 128 16.65 -12.64 15.03
CA ALA A 128 17.30 -13.90 14.73
C ALA A 128 18.58 -13.91 15.58
N PRO A 129 18.79 -14.93 16.42
CA PRO A 129 19.98 -14.98 17.27
C PRO A 129 21.18 -14.73 16.37
N ALA A 130 22.00 -13.73 16.74
CA ALA A 130 23.11 -13.17 15.95
C ALA A 130 23.65 -14.24 15.01
N ALA A 131 23.30 -14.11 13.72
CA ALA A 131 23.43 -15.19 12.74
C ALA A 131 24.82 -15.79 12.86
N LEU A 132 24.90 -17.09 13.19
CA LEU A 132 26.17 -17.79 13.18
C LEU A 132 26.87 -17.45 11.86
N PRO A 133 28.13 -16.97 11.88
CA PRO A 133 28.79 -16.52 10.67
C PRO A 133 28.80 -17.66 9.66
N CYS A 134 28.17 -17.44 8.51
CA CYS A 134 28.10 -18.43 7.46
C CYS A 134 29.52 -18.71 6.95
N THR A 135 30.00 -19.93 7.14
CA THR A 135 31.35 -20.35 6.72
C THR A 135 31.51 -20.39 5.20
N CYS A 136 30.41 -20.32 4.44
CA CYS A 136 30.44 -20.33 2.98
C CYS A 136 31.21 -19.14 2.38
N ALA A 137 31.31 -18.02 3.11
CA ALA A 137 32.08 -16.85 2.68
C ALA A 137 33.58 -17.15 2.50
N ALA A 138 34.11 -18.17 3.19
CA ALA A 138 35.52 -18.54 3.21
C ALA A 138 35.84 -19.81 2.40
N LEU A 139 34.88 -20.36 1.64
CA LEU A 139 35.11 -21.57 0.85
C LEU A 139 36.13 -21.34 -0.27
N SER A 140 37.00 -22.33 -0.47
CA SER A 140 37.89 -22.37 -1.62
C SER A 140 37.11 -22.62 -2.92
N ASP A 141 37.71 -22.30 -4.08
CA ASP A 141 37.04 -22.55 -5.37
C ASP A 141 36.84 -24.05 -5.64
N ALA A 142 37.70 -24.92 -5.08
CA ALA A 142 37.52 -26.36 -5.11
C ALA A 142 36.27 -26.78 -4.31
N ASP A 143 36.12 -26.27 -3.08
CA ASP A 143 34.98 -26.58 -2.22
C ASP A 143 33.66 -26.04 -2.81
N LYS A 144 33.68 -24.85 -3.42
CA LYS A 144 32.52 -24.30 -4.14
C LYS A 144 32.12 -25.19 -5.31
N THR A 145 33.09 -25.70 -6.06
CA THR A 145 32.84 -26.59 -7.19
C THR A 145 32.19 -27.90 -6.74
N GLU A 146 32.70 -28.49 -5.66
CA GLU A 146 32.10 -29.68 -5.06
C GLU A 146 30.70 -29.40 -4.51
N ALA A 147 30.50 -28.26 -3.86
CA ALA A 147 29.21 -27.88 -3.30
C ALA A 147 28.14 -27.64 -4.37
N ARG A 148 28.48 -27.01 -5.50
CA ARG A 148 27.58 -26.86 -6.67
C ARG A 148 27.14 -28.20 -7.25
N ALA A 149 27.98 -29.24 -7.15
CA ALA A 149 27.61 -30.59 -7.60
C ALA A 149 26.56 -31.25 -6.69
N ARG A 150 26.42 -30.80 -5.44
CA ARG A 150 25.46 -31.33 -4.46
C ARG A 150 24.11 -30.62 -4.50
N GLY A 151 24.04 -29.41 -5.06
CA GLY A 151 22.79 -28.67 -5.21
C GLY A 151 22.99 -27.19 -5.53
N PRO A 152 21.88 -26.47 -5.80
CA PRO A 152 21.92 -25.05 -6.09
C PRO A 152 22.31 -24.21 -4.86
N ALA A 153 23.01 -23.10 -5.10
CA ALA A 153 23.41 -22.14 -4.07
C ALA A 153 22.44 -20.98 -3.97
N ALA A 154 22.20 -20.49 -2.75
CA ALA A 154 21.67 -19.15 -2.56
C ALA A 154 22.77 -18.10 -2.71
N ILE A 155 22.43 -16.84 -2.94
CA ILE A 155 23.37 -15.71 -2.92
C ILE A 155 23.13 -14.92 -1.63
N ARG A 156 24.20 -14.73 -0.86
CA ARG A 156 24.19 -13.99 0.40
C ARG A 156 25.02 -12.72 0.25
N PHE A 157 24.46 -11.58 0.67
CA PHE A 157 25.16 -10.31 0.71
C PHE A 157 26.16 -10.31 1.86
N LYS A 158 27.39 -9.88 1.57
CA LYS A 158 28.49 -9.77 2.53
C LYS A 158 28.46 -8.40 3.16
N VAL A 159 28.00 -8.32 4.40
CA VAL A 159 27.93 -7.07 5.12
C VAL A 159 29.36 -6.64 5.50
N PRO A 160 29.83 -5.45 5.10
CA PRO A 160 31.16 -4.99 5.43
C PRO A 160 31.32 -4.79 6.95
N PRO A 161 32.53 -5.01 7.51
CA PRO A 161 32.82 -4.57 8.87
C PRO A 161 32.78 -3.03 8.94
N GLY A 162 32.39 -2.47 10.08
CA GLY A 162 32.28 -1.02 10.20
C GLY A 162 31.57 -0.55 11.45
N GLN A 163 31.15 0.71 11.39
CA GLN A 163 30.38 1.39 12.43
C GLN A 163 28.89 1.06 12.34
N ASP A 164 28.13 1.52 13.32
CA ASP A 164 26.67 1.46 13.33
C ASP A 164 26.06 2.09 12.07
N LEU A 165 24.95 1.52 11.64
CA LEU A 165 24.23 1.94 10.46
C LEU A 165 23.26 3.05 10.85
N VAL A 166 23.23 4.14 10.09
CA VAL A 166 22.41 5.31 10.38
C VAL A 166 21.42 5.53 9.23
N VAL A 167 20.15 5.60 9.59
CA VAL A 167 19.06 5.97 8.68
C VAL A 167 18.65 7.40 9.00
N ASP A 168 18.90 8.32 8.08
CA ASP A 168 18.36 9.69 8.13
C ASP A 168 16.97 9.68 7.49
N ASP A 169 15.93 9.53 8.32
CA ASP A 169 14.54 9.46 7.88
C ASP A 169 13.85 10.83 7.96
N LEU A 170 13.04 11.15 6.95
CA LEU A 170 12.33 12.43 6.89
C LEU A 170 11.22 12.55 7.95
N ILE A 171 10.73 11.43 8.52
CA ILE A 171 9.71 11.41 9.58
C ILE A 171 10.32 10.97 10.92
N ARG A 172 11.16 9.95 10.94
CA ARG A 172 11.75 9.39 12.18
C ARG A 172 13.01 10.11 12.65
N ASP A 173 13.45 11.13 11.91
CA ASP A 173 14.77 11.74 12.03
C ASP A 173 15.89 10.67 11.92
N ARG A 174 17.00 10.90 12.61
CA ARG A 174 18.14 10.00 12.66
C ARG A 174 17.86 8.78 13.54
N VAL A 175 17.87 7.60 12.94
CA VAL A 175 17.74 6.31 13.62
C VAL A 175 19.04 5.50 13.47
N THR A 176 19.60 5.02 14.59
CA THR A 176 20.84 4.24 14.61
C THR A 176 20.55 2.78 14.85
N PHE A 177 21.13 1.90 14.03
CA PHE A 177 21.07 0.45 14.13
C PHE A 177 22.44 -0.11 14.48
N PRO A 178 22.57 -0.84 15.61
CA PRO A 178 23.85 -1.42 15.99
C PRO A 178 24.34 -2.41 14.92
N LYS A 179 25.58 -2.26 14.47
CA LYS A 179 26.11 -3.00 13.31
C LYS A 179 26.03 -4.52 13.49
N GLU A 180 26.15 -5.00 14.72
CA GLU A 180 26.09 -6.41 15.12
C GLU A 180 24.72 -7.05 14.90
N THR A 181 23.66 -6.24 14.81
CA THR A 181 22.30 -6.73 14.54
C THR A 181 22.07 -7.09 13.07
N VAL A 182 22.95 -6.61 12.17
CA VAL A 182 22.87 -6.86 10.73
C VAL A 182 24.03 -7.77 10.30
N GLY A 183 23.75 -9.07 10.31
CA GLY A 183 24.62 -10.08 9.71
C GLY A 183 24.44 -10.18 8.19
N ASP A 184 25.32 -10.94 7.54
CA ASP A 184 25.15 -11.32 6.14
C ASP A 184 23.75 -11.87 5.90
N PHE A 185 23.07 -11.51 4.82
CA PHE A 185 21.68 -11.90 4.57
C PHE A 185 21.46 -12.40 3.14
N ILE A 186 20.52 -13.32 2.96
CA ILE A 186 20.21 -13.87 1.63
C ILE A 186 19.59 -12.77 0.77
N ILE A 187 20.06 -12.64 -0.47
CA ILE A 187 19.55 -11.70 -1.47
C ILE A 187 18.96 -12.41 -2.68
N VAL A 188 19.39 -13.65 -2.95
CA VAL A 188 18.78 -14.53 -3.95
C VAL A 188 18.67 -15.93 -3.35
N THR A 189 17.52 -16.55 -3.45
CA THR A 189 17.27 -17.93 -3.01
C THR A 189 17.92 -18.94 -3.96
N SER A 190 18.01 -20.21 -3.56
CA SER A 190 18.61 -21.27 -4.38
C SER A 190 17.83 -21.60 -5.66
N ASP A 191 16.55 -21.24 -5.72
CA ASP A 191 15.70 -21.30 -6.93
C ASP A 191 15.85 -20.05 -7.83
N ASN A 192 16.89 -19.24 -7.62
CA ASN A 192 17.19 -18.02 -8.40
C ASN A 192 16.11 -16.93 -8.32
N ARG A 193 15.44 -16.80 -7.17
CA ARG A 193 14.50 -15.70 -6.92
C ARG A 193 15.15 -14.63 -6.05
N ALA A 194 15.13 -13.38 -6.53
CA ALA A 194 15.60 -12.26 -5.73
C ALA A 194 14.63 -12.01 -4.56
N LEU A 195 15.19 -11.80 -3.37
CA LEU A 195 14.42 -11.47 -2.18
C LEU A 195 14.15 -9.96 -2.11
N TYR A 196 13.14 -9.59 -1.32
CA TYR A 196 12.61 -8.22 -1.16
C TYR A 196 13.69 -7.14 -1.14
N ASN A 197 14.68 -7.24 -0.24
CA ASN A 197 15.70 -6.19 -0.08
C ASN A 197 16.54 -5.96 -1.34
N LEU A 198 16.84 -7.00 -2.12
CA LEU A 198 17.57 -6.84 -3.37
C LEU A 198 16.65 -6.29 -4.47
N ALA A 199 15.48 -6.90 -4.65
CA ALA A 199 14.57 -6.55 -5.73
C ALA A 199 14.09 -5.09 -5.62
N VAL A 200 13.75 -4.64 -4.41
CA VAL A 200 13.32 -3.25 -4.15
C VAL A 200 14.42 -2.24 -4.43
N VAL A 201 15.67 -2.50 -4.01
CA VAL A 201 16.80 -1.59 -4.25
C VAL A 201 17.05 -1.43 -5.75
N ILE A 202 17.01 -2.53 -6.49
CA ILE A 202 17.20 -2.52 -7.94
C ILE A 202 16.08 -1.77 -8.63
N ASP A 203 14.83 -2.07 -8.28
CA ASP A 203 13.69 -1.45 -8.94
C ASP A 203 13.55 0.03 -8.58
N ASP A 204 13.83 0.43 -7.32
CA ASP A 204 13.83 1.83 -6.91
C ASP A 204 14.96 2.61 -7.64
N HIS A 205 16.14 2.01 -7.82
CA HIS A 205 17.22 2.62 -8.62
C HIS A 205 16.86 2.73 -10.11
N ASP A 206 16.45 1.62 -10.74
CA ASP A 206 16.16 1.56 -12.17
C ASP A 206 14.95 2.45 -12.53
N MET A 207 14.00 2.65 -11.62
CA MET A 207 12.85 3.55 -11.77
C MET A 207 13.13 5.00 -11.34
N ALA A 208 14.38 5.30 -10.97
CA ALA A 208 14.85 6.60 -10.50
C ALA A 208 13.99 7.18 -9.36
N ILE A 209 13.61 6.33 -8.40
CA ILE A 209 12.87 6.76 -7.22
C ILE A 209 13.74 7.68 -6.37
N THR A 210 13.18 8.83 -6.00
CA THR A 210 13.87 9.87 -5.22
C THR A 210 13.48 9.84 -3.74
N HIS A 211 12.23 9.42 -3.45
CA HIS A 211 11.72 9.29 -2.09
C HIS A 211 10.96 7.97 -1.94
N VAL A 212 11.30 7.25 -0.88
CA VAL A 212 10.62 6.03 -0.46
C VAL A 212 9.79 6.38 0.76
N ILE A 213 8.49 6.60 0.53
CA ILE A 213 7.51 6.85 1.58
C ILE A 213 6.74 5.53 1.80
N ARG A 214 6.93 4.89 2.95
CA ARG A 214 6.35 3.55 3.26
C ARG A 214 6.02 3.40 4.74
N GLY A 215 5.35 2.31 5.11
CA GLY A 215 5.03 2.02 6.51
C GLY A 215 6.27 1.75 7.37
N ASP A 216 6.17 2.11 8.66
CA ASP A 216 7.23 1.94 9.68
C ASP A 216 7.67 0.50 9.91
N GLU A 217 6.86 -0.48 9.55
CA GLU A 217 7.23 -1.90 9.55
C GLU A 217 8.46 -2.19 8.68
N HIS A 218 8.74 -1.37 7.68
CA HIS A 218 9.90 -1.54 6.81
C HIS A 218 11.14 -0.74 7.26
N LEU A 219 11.08 -0.03 8.40
CA LEU A 219 12.20 0.80 8.86
C LEU A 219 13.47 -0.05 9.09
N ALA A 220 13.33 -1.24 9.69
CA ALA A 220 14.42 -2.18 9.93
C ALA A 220 15.06 -2.77 8.65
N ASN A 221 14.38 -2.67 7.51
CA ASN A 221 14.95 -3.07 6.21
C ASN A 221 15.85 -2.00 5.60
N THR A 222 15.67 -0.73 5.98
CA THR A 222 16.38 0.41 5.38
C THR A 222 17.90 0.32 5.51
N PRO A 223 18.49 -0.08 6.66
CA PRO A 223 19.93 -0.28 6.77
C PRO A 223 20.47 -1.36 5.81
N LYS A 224 19.73 -2.47 5.65
CA LYS A 224 20.07 -3.55 4.70
C LYS A 224 20.05 -3.03 3.26
N GLN A 225 19.09 -2.18 2.93
CA GLN A 225 18.93 -1.57 1.61
C GLN A 225 20.01 -0.52 1.32
N GLN A 226 20.35 0.34 2.27
CA GLN A 226 21.45 1.30 2.15
C GLN A 226 22.79 0.60 1.87
N LEU A 227 23.07 -0.51 2.56
CA LEU A 227 24.27 -1.30 2.30
C LEU A 227 24.34 -1.85 0.86
N LEU A 228 23.20 -2.19 0.28
CA LEU A 228 23.13 -2.63 -1.12
C LEU A 228 23.38 -1.46 -2.08
N TYR A 229 22.79 -0.28 -1.83
CA TYR A 229 23.08 0.94 -2.60
C TYR A 229 24.58 1.27 -2.55
N ASP A 230 25.19 1.27 -1.36
CA ASP A 230 26.61 1.54 -1.17
C ASP A 230 27.50 0.52 -1.89
N ALA A 231 27.16 -0.77 -1.82
CA ALA A 231 27.92 -1.84 -2.46
C ALA A 231 27.89 -1.75 -4.00
N LEU A 232 26.81 -1.21 -4.56
CA LEU A 232 26.61 -0.99 -6.00
C LEU A 232 27.12 0.39 -6.46
N GLY A 233 27.54 1.25 -5.53
CA GLY A 233 27.93 2.63 -5.84
C GLY A 233 26.76 3.49 -6.32
N TRP A 234 25.53 3.14 -5.92
CA TRP A 234 24.31 3.85 -6.28
C TRP A 234 23.92 4.86 -5.20
N THR A 235 23.25 5.94 -5.59
CA THR A 235 22.70 6.90 -4.64
C THR A 235 21.36 6.39 -4.12
N ALA A 236 21.25 6.22 -2.79
CA ALA A 236 19.99 5.83 -2.16
C ALA A 236 18.95 6.97 -2.21
N PRO A 237 17.65 6.64 -2.32
CA PRO A 237 16.58 7.62 -2.18
C PRO A 237 16.49 8.16 -0.75
N ARG A 238 15.75 9.25 -0.56
CA ARG A 238 15.37 9.71 0.78
C ARG A 238 14.27 8.81 1.34
N PHE A 239 14.36 8.44 2.61
CA PHE A 239 13.39 7.55 3.25
C PHE A 239 12.44 8.33 4.17
N ALA A 240 11.17 7.92 4.20
CA ALA A 240 10.16 8.44 5.11
C ALA A 240 9.26 7.30 5.59
N HIS A 241 9.30 6.99 6.88
CA HIS A 241 8.56 5.87 7.46
C HIS A 241 7.30 6.33 8.21
N ILE A 242 6.14 6.09 7.60
CA ILE A 242 4.82 6.48 8.11
C ILE A 242 4.45 5.59 9.31
N PRO A 243 4.09 6.16 10.49
CA PRO A 243 3.74 5.37 11.67
C PRO A 243 2.59 4.41 11.45
N ILE A 244 2.61 3.28 12.16
CA ILE A 244 1.55 2.28 12.12
C ILE A 244 0.17 2.87 12.50
N ILE A 245 -0.88 2.23 11.98
CA ILE A 245 -2.27 2.54 12.34
C ILE A 245 -2.72 1.60 13.45
N LEU A 246 -3.33 2.16 14.47
CA LEU A 246 -3.94 1.44 15.58
C LEU A 246 -5.46 1.45 15.44
N ASN A 247 -6.12 0.44 16.00
CA ASN A 247 -7.57 0.44 16.19
C ASN A 247 -7.98 1.27 17.43
N ALA A 248 -9.28 1.38 17.69
CA ALA A 248 -9.83 2.10 18.84
C ALA A 248 -9.31 1.58 20.20
N GLN A 249 -8.88 0.31 20.27
CA GLN A 249 -8.30 -0.33 21.45
C GLN A 249 -6.77 -0.16 21.53
N ARG A 250 -6.18 0.69 20.69
CA ARG A 250 -4.72 0.93 20.58
C ARG A 250 -3.89 -0.31 20.24
N ARG A 251 -4.51 -1.30 19.61
CA ARG A 251 -3.81 -2.45 19.03
C ARG A 251 -3.54 -2.18 17.55
N LYS A 252 -2.52 -2.81 17.00
CA LYS A 252 -2.24 -2.74 15.56
C LYS A 252 -3.49 -3.15 14.78
N LEU A 253 -3.85 -2.36 13.76
CA LEU A 253 -4.97 -2.68 12.89
C LEU A 253 -4.57 -3.92 12.05
N PRO A 254 -5.27 -5.06 12.18
CA PRO A 254 -4.90 -6.30 11.51
C PRO A 254 -4.99 -6.15 9.99
N LYS A 255 -4.11 -6.84 9.24
CA LYS A 255 -4.12 -6.77 7.76
C LYS A 255 -5.16 -7.68 7.10
N ARG A 256 -5.62 -8.73 7.78
CA ARG A 256 -6.43 -9.82 7.19
C ARG A 256 -7.78 -10.07 7.87
N ASP A 257 -7.85 -9.91 9.20
CA ASP A 257 -9.06 -10.21 9.97
C ASP A 257 -9.67 -8.94 10.57
N GLY A 258 -10.60 -8.32 9.85
CA GLY A 258 -11.47 -7.26 10.37
C GLY A 258 -11.09 -5.81 10.02
N ALA A 259 -10.07 -5.58 9.19
CA ALA A 259 -9.83 -4.27 8.59
C ALA A 259 -10.55 -4.18 7.24
N THR A 260 -11.52 -3.27 7.17
CA THR A 260 -12.30 -3.01 5.97
C THR A 260 -11.40 -2.57 4.81
N SER A 261 -11.50 -3.26 3.67
CA SER A 261 -10.80 -2.87 2.44
C SER A 261 -11.40 -1.61 1.80
N LEU A 262 -10.68 -0.94 0.89
CA LEU A 262 -11.26 0.21 0.17
C LEU A 262 -12.55 -0.17 -0.58
N ASN A 263 -12.57 -1.34 -1.21
CA ASN A 263 -13.74 -1.86 -1.92
C ASN A 263 -14.93 -2.09 -0.98
N GLU A 264 -14.68 -2.51 0.26
CA GLU A 264 -15.76 -2.63 1.25
C GLU A 264 -16.29 -1.27 1.70
N TYR A 265 -15.43 -0.25 1.87
CA TYR A 265 -15.91 1.11 2.15
C TYR A 265 -16.77 1.66 1.00
N GLU A 266 -16.42 1.37 -0.25
CA GLU A 266 -17.27 1.67 -1.40
C GLU A 266 -18.62 0.97 -1.28
N ALA A 267 -18.64 -0.35 -1.02
CA ALA A 267 -19.85 -1.15 -0.88
C ALA A 267 -20.73 -0.68 0.30
N MET A 268 -20.13 -0.18 1.38
CA MET A 268 -20.80 0.42 2.54
C MET A 268 -21.35 1.83 2.26
N GLY A 269 -21.16 2.37 1.06
CA GLY A 269 -21.70 3.66 0.66
C GLY A 269 -20.91 4.87 1.18
N TYR A 270 -19.63 4.72 1.52
CA TYR A 270 -18.77 5.87 1.75
C TYR A 270 -18.46 6.60 0.43
N VAL A 271 -18.29 7.91 0.49
CA VAL A 271 -17.89 8.71 -0.66
C VAL A 271 -16.36 8.83 -0.70
N PRO A 272 -15.74 8.73 -1.89
CA PRO A 272 -14.27 8.69 -2.02
C PRO A 272 -13.61 9.97 -1.47
N GLU A 273 -14.27 11.12 -1.55
CA GLU A 273 -13.75 12.39 -1.03
C GLU A 273 -13.54 12.34 0.49
N ALA A 274 -14.50 11.74 1.21
CA ALA A 274 -14.42 11.59 2.66
C ALA A 274 -13.36 10.58 3.06
N VAL A 275 -13.25 9.46 2.35
CA VAL A 275 -12.22 8.45 2.59
C VAL A 275 -10.83 9.03 2.34
N VAL A 276 -10.64 9.78 1.25
CA VAL A 276 -9.36 10.45 0.95
C VAL A 276 -8.97 11.44 2.04
N ASN A 277 -9.88 12.34 2.45
CA ASN A 277 -9.57 13.28 3.52
C ASN A 277 -9.31 12.57 4.84
N PHE A 278 -10.10 11.56 5.19
CA PHE A 278 -9.91 10.82 6.43
C PHE A 278 -8.54 10.13 6.44
N LEU A 279 -8.19 9.39 5.38
CA LEU A 279 -6.88 8.74 5.22
C LEU A 279 -5.73 9.76 5.26
N ALA A 280 -5.91 10.95 4.67
CA ALA A 280 -4.91 12.01 4.73
C ALA A 280 -4.65 12.44 6.17
N LEU A 281 -5.68 12.56 7.01
CA LEU A 281 -5.54 12.96 8.41
C LEU A 281 -5.04 11.85 9.34
N LEU A 282 -4.88 10.60 8.85
CA LEU A 282 -4.35 9.48 9.63
C LEU A 282 -2.82 9.54 9.75
N GLY A 283 -2.34 10.49 10.55
CA GLY A 283 -0.91 10.69 10.81
C GLY A 283 -0.33 11.92 10.14
N TRP A 284 -1.16 12.75 9.52
CA TRP A 284 -0.78 14.09 9.04
C TRP A 284 -1.85 15.08 9.47
N SER A 285 -1.47 16.33 9.71
CA SER A 285 -2.41 17.40 10.05
C SER A 285 -2.09 18.66 9.26
N PRO A 286 -3.09 19.36 8.72
CA PRO A 286 -2.85 20.69 8.19
C PRO A 286 -2.51 21.64 9.34
N ARG A 287 -1.63 22.61 9.08
CA ARG A 287 -1.14 23.57 10.10
C ARG A 287 -2.24 24.46 10.69
N ASP A 288 -3.38 24.54 10.02
CA ASP A 288 -4.55 25.34 10.41
C ASP A 288 -5.63 24.53 11.16
N ASN A 289 -5.36 23.26 11.49
CA ASN A 289 -6.24 22.33 12.22
C ASN A 289 -7.63 22.11 11.59
N ARG A 290 -7.80 22.37 10.29
CA ARG A 290 -9.04 22.00 9.59
C ARG A 290 -9.16 20.49 9.41
N GLU A 291 -10.37 19.97 9.54
CA GLU A 291 -10.62 18.52 9.40
C GLU A 291 -11.30 18.15 8.09
N VAL A 292 -11.99 19.09 7.44
CA VAL A 292 -12.65 18.90 6.14
C VAL A 292 -11.90 19.72 5.09
N LEU A 293 -11.26 19.04 4.14
CA LEU A 293 -10.42 19.61 3.10
C LEU A 293 -10.80 19.05 1.73
N THR A 294 -10.83 19.90 0.73
CA THR A 294 -10.93 19.45 -0.65
C THR A 294 -9.64 18.74 -1.09
N ARG A 295 -9.74 17.91 -2.14
CA ARG A 295 -8.56 17.27 -2.75
C ARG A 295 -7.48 18.29 -3.15
N ASP A 296 -7.88 19.41 -3.73
CA ASP A 296 -6.95 20.46 -4.15
C ASP A 296 -6.22 21.10 -2.96
N GLU A 297 -6.90 21.25 -1.83
CA GLU A 297 -6.27 21.72 -0.59
C GLU A 297 -5.29 20.68 -0.04
N LEU A 298 -5.65 19.39 -0.04
CA LEU A 298 -4.73 18.32 0.35
C LEU A 298 -3.47 18.33 -0.53
N ILE A 299 -3.61 18.44 -1.85
CA ILE A 299 -2.46 18.55 -2.77
C ILE A 299 -1.61 19.79 -2.45
N LYS A 300 -2.23 20.94 -2.21
CA LYS A 300 -1.51 22.19 -1.92
C LYS A 300 -0.82 22.20 -0.57
N LEU A 301 -1.33 21.48 0.42
CA LEU A 301 -0.86 21.55 1.81
C LEU A 301 0.03 20.38 2.21
N PHE A 302 -0.09 19.23 1.55
CA PHE A 302 0.61 18.01 1.97
C PHE A 302 2.11 18.11 1.71
N ASP A 303 2.87 17.91 2.78
CA ASP A 303 4.30 17.60 2.75
C ASP A 303 4.60 16.57 3.86
N VAL A 304 5.65 15.79 3.68
CA VAL A 304 6.09 14.76 4.63
C VAL A 304 6.47 15.38 5.98
N ASP A 305 6.92 16.64 6.00
CA ASP A 305 7.22 17.38 7.23
C ASP A 305 6.00 17.57 8.15
N GLY A 306 4.78 17.47 7.60
CA GLY A 306 3.54 17.53 8.37
C GLY A 306 3.10 16.19 8.97
N VAL A 307 3.82 15.11 8.68
CA VAL A 307 3.51 13.76 9.17
C VAL A 307 4.01 13.62 10.60
N VAL A 308 3.13 13.25 11.52
CA VAL A 308 3.48 13.07 12.94
C VAL A 308 4.18 11.73 13.17
N LYS A 309 4.98 11.64 14.24
CA LYS A 309 5.79 10.46 14.57
C LYS A 309 5.05 9.37 15.35
N HIS A 310 3.93 9.71 15.98
CA HIS A 310 3.16 8.78 16.82
C HIS A 310 2.13 8.00 15.99
N PRO A 311 1.75 6.78 16.41
CA PRO A 311 0.73 6.00 15.72
C PRO A 311 -0.62 6.74 15.60
N ALA A 312 -1.27 6.60 14.46
CA ALA A 312 -2.60 7.16 14.22
C ALA A 312 -3.68 6.16 14.66
N ILE A 313 -4.76 6.64 15.26
CA ILE A 313 -5.92 5.80 15.64
C ILE A 313 -6.95 5.86 14.51
N PHE A 314 -7.35 4.69 14.03
CA PHE A 314 -8.44 4.54 13.09
C PHE A 314 -9.79 4.63 13.81
N ASP A 315 -10.45 5.78 13.68
CA ASP A 315 -11.75 6.05 14.28
C ASP A 315 -12.87 6.01 13.23
N THR A 316 -13.65 4.93 13.23
CA THR A 316 -14.81 4.75 12.34
C THR A 316 -15.94 5.75 12.61
N THR A 317 -16.07 6.23 13.85
CA THR A 317 -17.08 7.26 14.20
C THR A 317 -16.72 8.58 13.53
N LYS A 318 -15.44 8.95 13.56
CA LYS A 318 -14.93 10.14 12.88
C LYS A 318 -15.08 10.02 11.36
N LEU A 319 -14.74 8.87 10.78
CA LEU A 319 -14.94 8.62 9.34
C LEU A 319 -16.43 8.77 8.95
N GLY A 320 -17.35 8.21 9.72
CA GLY A 320 -18.80 8.35 9.48
C GLY A 320 -19.31 9.78 9.61
N TRP A 321 -18.81 10.55 10.58
CA TRP A 321 -19.10 11.98 10.70
C TRP A 321 -18.59 12.75 9.47
N MET A 322 -17.33 12.53 9.08
CA MET A 322 -16.74 13.20 7.92
C MET A 322 -17.50 12.87 6.64
N ASN A 323 -17.86 11.61 6.44
CA ASN A 323 -18.64 11.17 5.28
C ASN A 323 -19.99 11.89 5.19
N LYS A 324 -20.67 12.08 6.33
CA LYS A 324 -21.89 12.87 6.41
C LYS A 324 -21.68 14.32 5.98
N GLU A 325 -20.61 14.97 6.43
CA GLU A 325 -20.33 16.35 6.07
C GLU A 325 -20.03 16.51 4.57
N TYR A 326 -19.35 15.53 3.95
CA TYR A 326 -19.16 15.51 2.50
C TYR A 326 -20.47 15.31 1.74
N ILE A 327 -21.33 14.38 2.16
CA ILE A 327 -22.65 14.16 1.52
C ILE A 327 -23.47 15.45 1.56
N LYS A 328 -23.58 16.08 2.74
CA LYS A 328 -24.32 17.34 2.92
C LYS A 328 -23.78 18.50 2.08
N SER A 329 -22.47 18.53 1.83
CA SER A 329 -21.85 19.60 1.04
C SER A 329 -22.15 19.50 -0.46
N GLN A 330 -22.64 18.35 -0.93
CA GLN A 330 -22.94 18.09 -2.33
C GLN A 330 -24.41 18.43 -2.64
N PRO A 331 -24.75 18.74 -3.91
CA PRO A 331 -26.15 18.86 -4.31
C PRO A 331 -26.90 17.52 -4.16
N ALA A 332 -28.20 17.56 -3.83
CA ALA A 332 -29.02 16.34 -3.67
C ALA A 332 -28.98 15.41 -4.91
N GLY A 333 -28.90 15.98 -6.12
CA GLY A 333 -28.73 15.19 -7.35
C GLY A 333 -27.45 14.35 -7.38
N ALA A 334 -26.36 14.80 -6.74
CA ALA A 334 -25.14 14.02 -6.64
C ALA A 334 -25.31 12.79 -5.73
N LEU A 335 -26.09 12.90 -4.65
CA LEU A 335 -26.44 11.76 -3.81
C LEU A 335 -27.26 10.73 -4.60
N ALA A 336 -28.17 11.18 -5.45
CA ALA A 336 -28.95 10.32 -6.34
C ALA A 336 -28.06 9.57 -7.35
N ASP A 337 -27.12 10.27 -7.98
CA ASP A 337 -26.18 9.68 -8.93
C ASP A 337 -25.26 8.65 -8.25
N ARG A 338 -24.81 8.93 -7.02
CA ARG A 338 -24.01 7.99 -6.21
C ARG A 338 -24.81 6.76 -5.80
N LEU A 339 -26.08 6.93 -5.43
CA LEU A 339 -26.98 5.82 -5.13
C LEU A 339 -27.08 4.91 -6.35
N LEU A 340 -27.41 5.46 -7.52
CA LEU A 340 -27.49 4.73 -8.78
C LEU A 340 -26.17 4.05 -9.19
N ALA A 341 -25.02 4.67 -8.89
CA ALA A 341 -23.72 4.07 -9.13
C ALA A 341 -23.48 2.87 -8.20
N LEU A 342 -23.72 3.03 -6.90
CA LEU A 342 -23.58 1.97 -5.90
C LEU A 342 -24.44 0.75 -6.23
N MET A 343 -25.66 0.98 -6.70
CA MET A 343 -26.57 -0.09 -7.15
C MET A 343 -26.04 -0.90 -8.32
N ARG A 344 -25.38 -0.23 -9.27
CA ARG A 344 -24.81 -0.87 -10.46
C ARG A 344 -23.52 -1.62 -10.12
N SER A 345 -22.68 -1.08 -9.24
CA SER A 345 -21.41 -1.70 -8.87
C SER A 345 -21.56 -2.77 -7.77
N HIS A 346 -22.55 -2.64 -6.88
CA HIS A 346 -22.75 -3.51 -5.71
C HIS A 346 -24.23 -3.93 -5.55
N PRO A 347 -24.81 -4.67 -6.50
CA PRO A 347 -26.24 -5.02 -6.47
C PRO A 347 -26.64 -5.84 -5.24
N ASN A 348 -25.73 -6.65 -4.68
CA ASN A 348 -25.98 -7.42 -3.47
C ASN A 348 -26.04 -6.56 -2.21
N ALA A 349 -25.19 -5.52 -2.11
CA ALA A 349 -25.22 -4.59 -0.98
C ALA A 349 -26.53 -3.79 -0.98
N ALA A 350 -26.94 -3.32 -2.17
CA ALA A 350 -28.23 -2.68 -2.37
C ALA A 350 -29.38 -3.65 -2.02
N GLY A 351 -29.43 -4.85 -2.62
CA GLY A 351 -30.48 -5.85 -2.38
C GLY A 351 -30.63 -6.26 -0.92
N ALA A 352 -29.52 -6.41 -0.19
CA ALA A 352 -29.53 -6.68 1.25
C ALA A 352 -30.15 -5.54 2.07
N ALA A 353 -29.85 -4.27 1.73
CA ALA A 353 -30.37 -3.10 2.43
C ALA A 353 -31.90 -2.91 2.27
N VAL A 354 -32.47 -3.39 1.16
CA VAL A 354 -33.92 -3.37 0.87
C VAL A 354 -34.64 -4.69 1.15
N GLY A 355 -33.94 -5.73 1.60
CA GLY A 355 -34.54 -7.01 1.98
C GLY A 355 -35.11 -7.83 0.80
N SER A 356 -34.61 -7.66 -0.42
CA SER A 356 -35.07 -8.37 -1.62
C SER A 356 -33.91 -9.03 -2.38
N VAL A 357 -34.04 -10.32 -2.68
CA VAL A 357 -33.03 -11.14 -3.39
C VAL A 357 -32.88 -10.71 -4.86
N ASP A 358 -33.91 -10.12 -5.46
CA ASP A 358 -33.92 -9.59 -6.83
C ASP A 358 -33.86 -8.03 -6.90
N GLY A 359 -33.82 -7.36 -5.73
CA GLY A 359 -34.09 -5.92 -5.59
C GLY A 359 -33.05 -4.99 -6.22
N GLY A 360 -31.76 -5.33 -6.20
CA GLY A 360 -30.71 -4.45 -6.73
C GLY A 360 -30.89 -4.12 -8.22
N ALA A 361 -31.31 -5.09 -9.03
CA ALA A 361 -31.54 -4.93 -10.46
C ALA A 361 -32.89 -4.26 -10.79
N ALA A 362 -33.94 -4.56 -10.02
CA ALA A 362 -35.26 -3.95 -10.17
C ALA A 362 -35.30 -2.48 -9.72
N ILE A 363 -34.46 -2.09 -8.76
CA ILE A 363 -34.37 -0.71 -8.29
C ILE A 363 -33.45 0.12 -9.23
N ALA A 364 -32.47 -0.51 -9.89
CA ALA A 364 -31.59 0.16 -10.86
C ALA A 364 -32.33 0.60 -12.14
N SER A 365 -33.54 0.08 -12.39
CA SER A 365 -34.43 0.48 -13.47
C SER A 365 -35.44 1.57 -13.08
N LEU A 366 -35.43 2.04 -11.82
CA LEU A 366 -36.27 3.17 -11.39
C LEU A 366 -35.86 4.48 -12.06
N ASP A 367 -36.84 5.35 -12.26
CA ASP A 367 -36.61 6.68 -12.84
C ASP A 367 -35.66 7.53 -11.98
N ARG A 368 -34.68 8.18 -12.63
CA ARG A 368 -33.68 9.02 -11.94
C ARG A 368 -34.34 10.15 -11.16
N THR A 369 -35.41 10.74 -11.69
CA THR A 369 -36.13 11.85 -11.02
C THR A 369 -36.79 11.38 -9.74
N TYR A 370 -37.33 10.16 -9.74
CA TYR A 370 -37.87 9.55 -8.52
C TYR A 370 -36.78 9.35 -7.46
N ILE A 371 -35.64 8.77 -7.85
CA ILE A 371 -34.51 8.55 -6.94
C ILE A 371 -33.97 9.86 -6.37
N GLU A 372 -33.89 10.91 -7.19
CA GLU A 372 -33.45 12.23 -6.75
C GLU A 372 -34.39 12.84 -5.70
N ARG A 373 -35.70 12.70 -5.89
CA ARG A 373 -36.69 13.11 -4.88
C ARG A 373 -36.51 12.34 -3.58
N VAL A 374 -36.36 11.01 -3.64
CA VAL A 374 -36.13 10.18 -2.46
C VAL A 374 -34.84 10.59 -1.75
N ALA A 375 -33.72 10.67 -2.47
CA ALA A 375 -32.43 11.09 -1.92
C ALA A 375 -32.50 12.47 -1.23
N SER A 376 -33.25 13.42 -1.79
CA SER A 376 -33.42 14.75 -1.21
C SER A 376 -34.09 14.74 0.18
N LEU A 377 -34.96 13.76 0.47
CA LEU A 377 -35.61 13.61 1.78
C LEU A 377 -34.64 13.18 2.89
N PHE A 378 -33.55 12.51 2.51
CA PHE A 378 -32.60 11.89 3.42
C PHE A 378 -31.26 12.62 3.49
N HIS A 379 -31.03 13.58 2.59
CA HIS A 379 -29.77 14.31 2.38
C HIS A 379 -29.06 14.75 3.67
N ASP A 380 -29.78 15.38 4.61
CA ASP A 380 -29.18 15.91 5.84
C ASP A 380 -29.08 14.89 6.99
N ARG A 381 -29.70 13.72 6.80
CA ARG A 381 -29.87 12.70 7.84
C ARG A 381 -28.83 11.59 7.72
N VAL A 382 -28.55 11.15 6.50
CA VAL A 382 -27.69 10.00 6.22
C VAL A 382 -26.22 10.25 6.57
N ARG A 383 -25.53 9.18 6.97
CA ARG A 383 -24.09 9.14 7.15
C ARG A 383 -23.41 8.49 5.95
N THR A 384 -24.04 7.53 5.32
CA THR A 384 -23.56 6.86 4.10
C THR A 384 -24.61 6.91 3.00
N VAL A 385 -24.20 6.62 1.76
CA VAL A 385 -25.13 6.49 0.63
C VAL A 385 -26.11 5.32 0.85
N ILE A 386 -25.67 4.23 1.50
CA ILE A 386 -26.52 3.05 1.72
C ILE A 386 -27.63 3.30 2.76
N ASP A 387 -27.42 4.23 3.69
CA ASP A 387 -28.43 4.63 4.68
C ASP A 387 -29.74 5.12 4.01
N VAL A 388 -29.69 5.60 2.76
CA VAL A 388 -30.91 5.97 2.00
C VAL A 388 -31.80 4.74 1.78
N PHE A 389 -31.23 3.57 1.53
CA PHE A 389 -31.98 2.32 1.43
C PHE A 389 -32.46 1.84 2.78
N GLU A 390 -31.62 1.89 3.81
CA GLU A 390 -31.99 1.40 5.14
C GLU A 390 -33.13 2.23 5.76
N LEU A 391 -33.06 3.55 5.63
CA LEU A 391 -34.07 4.48 6.16
C LEU A 391 -35.27 4.67 5.24
N GLY A 392 -35.10 4.39 3.94
CA GLY A 392 -36.09 4.65 2.88
C GLY A 392 -36.57 3.38 2.18
N SER A 393 -36.37 2.19 2.76
CA SER A 393 -36.66 0.89 2.13
C SER A 393 -38.08 0.75 1.57
N TYR A 394 -39.05 1.43 2.19
CA TYR A 394 -40.44 1.49 1.73
C TYR A 394 -40.65 2.23 0.39
N PHE A 395 -39.70 3.05 -0.05
CA PHE A 395 -39.72 3.67 -1.38
C PHE A 395 -39.26 2.72 -2.49
N PHE A 396 -38.74 1.55 -2.13
CA PHE A 396 -38.02 0.63 -3.03
C PHE A 396 -38.55 -0.81 -2.98
N THR A 397 -39.60 -1.08 -2.20
CA THR A 397 -40.26 -2.38 -2.13
C THR A 397 -41.61 -2.33 -2.84
N ASP A 398 -41.89 -3.31 -3.69
CA ASP A 398 -43.20 -3.46 -4.36
C ASP A 398 -44.26 -3.83 -3.31
N GLY A 399 -44.88 -2.81 -2.71
CA GLY A 399 -45.90 -3.02 -1.69
C GLY A 399 -46.42 -1.80 -0.91
N VAL A 400 -45.88 -0.58 -1.08
CA VAL A 400 -46.32 0.58 -0.27
C VAL A 400 -46.96 1.69 -1.12
N ILE A 401 -48.29 1.59 -1.21
CA ILE A 401 -49.32 2.63 -1.40
C ILE A 401 -49.15 3.54 -2.63
N THR A 402 -49.86 3.18 -3.71
CA THR A 402 -50.41 4.19 -4.64
C THR A 402 -51.32 5.13 -3.85
N PRO A 403 -51.04 6.45 -3.79
CA PRO A 403 -52.00 7.40 -3.25
C PRO A 403 -53.23 7.36 -4.16
N THR A 404 -54.36 6.89 -3.65
CA THR A 404 -55.65 7.18 -4.27
C THR A 404 -55.98 8.64 -3.98
N GLU A 405 -56.36 9.35 -5.04
CA GLU A 405 -56.67 10.79 -5.19
C GLU A 405 -57.02 11.60 -3.94
#